data_AF-A0A2V8R174-F1
#
_entry.id   AF-A0A2V8R174-F1
#
_cell.length_a   1.000
_cell.length_b   1.000
_cell.length_c   1.000
_cell.angle_alpha   90.00
_cell.angle_beta   90.00
_cell.angle_gamma   90.00
#
_symmetry.space_group_name_H-M   'P 1'
#
loop_
_entity.id
_entity.type
_entity.pdbx_description
1 polymer ?
#
loop_
_entity_poly.entity_id
_entity_poly.type
_entity_poly.pdbx_seq_one_letter_code
_entity_poly.pdbx_strand_id
1 'polypeptide(L)' 'MKSMTDTLLWVVGLLAFALGLWQLILFLGATDARGNPDMWSGTNHLWAAIVAAIVACVCVAWAFVRRPHVQEEIHITE' A
#
# COMPACT_ATOMS: atom_id res chain seq x y z
N MET A 1 -24.33 1.28 5.21
CA MET A 1 -24.00 0.43 4.04
C MET A 1 -22.51 0.55 3.81
N LYS A 2 -21.78 -0.57 3.71
CA LYS A 2 -20.34 -0.50 3.40
C LYS A 2 -20.21 0.11 2.00
N SER A 3 -19.60 1.29 1.90
CA SER A 3 -19.52 1.99 0.62
C SER A 3 -18.75 1.10 -0.37
N MET A 4 -19.29 0.91 -1.58
CA MET A 4 -18.58 0.17 -2.64
C MET A 4 -17.17 0.77 -2.88
N THR A 5 -17.02 2.08 -2.65
CA THR A 5 -15.73 2.75 -2.70
C THR A 5 -14.78 2.33 -1.57
N ASP A 6 -15.28 2.11 -0.35
CA ASP A 6 -14.42 1.61 0.75
C ASP A 6 -13.90 0.22 0.43
N THR A 7 -14.76 -0.66 -0.08
CA THR A 7 -14.35 -2.01 -0.49
C THR A 7 -13.29 -1.94 -1.58
N LEU A 8 -13.46 -1.07 -2.58
CA LEU A 8 -12.46 -0.87 -3.63
C LEU A 8 -11.13 -0.35 -3.08
N LEU A 9 -11.14 0.63 -2.17
CA LEU A 9 -9.91 1.16 -1.56
C LEU A 9 -9.14 0.09 -0.79
N TRP A 10 -9.85 -0.75 -0.04
CA TRP A 10 -9.23 -1.86 0.68
C TRP A 10 -8.67 -2.92 -0.27
N VAL A 11 -9.43 -3.33 -1.29
CA VAL A 11 -8.97 -4.34 -2.26
C VAL A 11 -7.76 -3.83 -3.04
N VAL A 12 -7.82 -2.60 -3.57
CA VAL A 12 -6.71 -2.00 -4.33
C VAL A 12 -5.50 -1.78 -3.43
N GLY A 13 -5.71 -1.28 -2.20
CA GLY A 13 -4.61 -1.06 -1.24
C GLY A 13 -3.89 -2.35 -0.86
N LEU A 14 -4.62 -3.43 -0.61
CA LEU A 14 -4.04 -4.74 -0.29
C LEU A 14 -3.30 -5.35 -1.48
N LEU A 15 -3.86 -5.25 -2.69
CA LEU A 15 -3.19 -5.71 -3.90
C LEU A 15 -1.90 -4.91 -4.17
N ALA A 16 -1.95 -3.58 -4.05
CA ALA A 16 -0.78 -2.74 -4.20
C ALA A 16 0.30 -3.09 -3.17
N PHE A 17 -0.09 -3.34 -1.91
CA PHE A 17 0.85 -3.79 -0.88
C PHE A 17 1.50 -5.14 -1.20
N ALA A 18 0.70 -6.13 -1.61
CA ALA A 18 1.21 -7.46 -1.99
C ALA A 18 2.18 -7.38 -3.19
N LEU A 19 1.84 -6.59 -4.21
CA LEU A 19 2.71 -6.33 -5.35
C LEU A 19 4.00 -5.61 -4.94
N GLY A 20 3.92 -4.64 -4.03
CA GLY A 20 5.08 -3.94 -3.50
C GLY A 20 6.04 -4.89 -2.78
N LEU A 21 5.52 -5.78 -1.94
CA LEU A 21 6.32 -6.81 -1.28
C LEU A 21 6.95 -7.78 -2.27
N TRP A 22 6.19 -8.24 -3.27
CA TRP A 22 6.71 -9.13 -4.30
C TRP A 22 7.88 -8.49 -5.06
N GLN A 23 7.72 -7.23 -5.48
CA GLN A 23 8.78 -6.50 -6.17
C GLN A 23 10.00 -6.26 -5.27
N LEU A 24 9.78 -5.99 -3.98
CA LEU A 24 10.88 -5.86 -3.03
C LEU A 24 11.66 -7.18 -2.87
N ILE A 25 10.98 -8.32 -2.83
CA ILE A 25 11.65 -9.64 -2.78
C ILE A 25 12.50 -9.87 -4.03
N LEU A 26 11.99 -9.53 -5.22
CA LEU A 26 12.75 -9.64 -6.47
C LEU A 26 13.97 -8.71 -6.49
N PHE A 27 13.84 -7.49 -5.95
CA PHE A 27 14.96 -6.57 -5.78
C PHE A 27 16.04 -7.13 -4.84
N LEU A 28 15.63 -7.66 -3.69
CA LEU A 28 16.56 -8.24 -2.70
C LEU A 28 17.22 -9.52 -3.21
N GLY A 29 16.55 -10.27 -4.08
CA GLY A 29 17.09 -11.46 -4.75
C GLY A 29 17.87 -11.18 -6.03
N ALA A 30 18.05 -9.92 -6.41
CA ALA A 30 18.69 -9.56 -7.66
C ALA A 30 20.19 -9.93 -7.64
N THR A 31 20.61 -10.68 -8.66
CA THR A 31 21.98 -11.15 -8.83
C THR A 31 22.51 -10.81 -10.23
N ASP A 32 23.83 -10.76 -10.36
CA ASP A 32 24.52 -10.63 -11.64
C ASP A 32 24.54 -11.98 -12.40
N ALA A 33 25.05 -11.98 -13.63
CA ALA A 33 25.20 -13.20 -14.44
C ALA A 33 26.13 -14.27 -13.83
N ARG A 34 26.84 -13.94 -12.74
CA ARG A 34 27.75 -14.83 -12.00
C ARG A 34 27.13 -15.28 -10.66
N GLY A 35 25.91 -14.87 -10.36
CA GLY A 35 25.20 -15.18 -9.12
C GLY A 35 25.60 -14.33 -7.92
N ASN A 36 26.40 -13.27 -8.10
CA ASN A 36 26.72 -12.35 -7.02
C ASN A 36 25.56 -11.38 -6.79
N PRO A 37 25.31 -10.94 -5.54
CA PRO A 37 24.32 -9.90 -5.26
C PRO A 37 24.62 -8.64 -6.08
N ASP A 38 23.66 -8.22 -6.91
CA ASP A 38 23.76 -7.01 -7.72
C ASP A 38 22.46 -6.22 -7.60
N MET A 39 22.49 -5.23 -6.71
CA MET A 39 21.35 -4.34 -6.47
C MET A 39 21.06 -3.44 -7.68
N TRP A 40 22.04 -3.23 -8.57
CA TRP A 40 21.85 -2.40 -9.75
C TRP A 40 20.96 -3.10 -10.78
N SER A 41 21.10 -4.42 -10.97
CA SER A 41 20.24 -5.21 -11.84
C SER A 41 18.77 -5.22 -11.37
N GLY A 42 18.56 -5.14 -10.05
CA GLY A 42 17.24 -5.10 -9.43
C GLY A 42 16.54 -3.74 -9.41
N THR A 43 17.20 -2.64 -9.80
CA THR A 43 16.71 -1.27 -9.58
C THR A 43 15.28 -1.02 -10.09
N ASN A 44 14.89 -1.66 -11.19
CA ASN A 44 13.52 -1.54 -11.72
C ASN A 44 12.47 -2.12 -10.75
N HIS A 45 12.80 -3.22 -10.07
CA HIS A 45 11.93 -3.81 -9.04
C HIS A 45 11.81 -2.89 -7.83
N LEU A 46 12.89 -2.19 -7.45
CA LEU A 46 12.84 -1.20 -6.37
C LEU A 46 11.87 -0.05 -6.71
N TRP A 47 11.96 0.53 -7.90
CA TRP A 47 11.03 1.58 -8.33
C TRP A 47 9.58 1.10 -8.37
N ALA A 48 9.35 -0.11 -8.88
CA ALA A 48 8.02 -0.72 -8.87
C ALA A 48 7.48 -0.91 -7.44
N ALA A 49 8.34 -1.35 -6.50
CA ALA A 49 7.98 -1.51 -5.10
C ALA A 49 7.62 -0.17 -4.43
N ILE A 50 8.39 0.89 -4.71
CA ILE A 50 8.13 2.24 -4.19
C ILE A 50 6.77 2.76 -4.69
N VAL A 51 6.50 2.67 -5.99
CA VAL A 51 5.22 3.13 -6.56
C VAL A 51 4.05 2.36 -5.96
N ALA A 52 4.18 1.03 -5.84
CA ALA A 52 3.15 0.19 -5.24
C ALA A 52 2.90 0.53 -3.76
N ALA A 53 3.96 0.81 -2.99
CA ALA A 53 3.86 1.25 -1.60
C ALA A 53 3.14 2.60 -1.48
N ILE A 54 3.46 3.58 -2.34
CA ILE A 54 2.79 4.88 -2.36
C ILE A 54 1.29 4.70 -2.62
N VAL A 55 0.91 3.87 -3.60
CA VAL A 55 -0.51 3.59 -3.91
C VAL A 55 -1.21 2.99 -2.70
N ALA A 56 -0.59 2.01 -2.03
CA ALA A 56 -1.15 1.40 -0.82
C ALA A 56 -1.36 2.44 0.29
N CYS A 57 -0.37 3.30 0.53
CA CYS A 57 -0.47 4.40 1.51
C CYS A 57 -1.61 5.37 1.18
N VAL A 58 -1.74 5.78 -0.09
CA VAL A 58 -2.82 6.67 -0.55
C VAL A 58 -4.19 6.02 -0.35
N CYS A 59 -4.35 4.74 -0.70
CA CYS A 59 -5.59 4.01 -0.49
C CYS A 59 -6.00 3.97 0.98
N VAL A 60 -5.05 3.69 1.88
CA VAL A 60 -5.30 3.65 3.32
C VAL A 60 -5.65 5.04 3.85
N ALA A 61 -4.87 6.07 3.54
CA ALA A 61 -5.13 7.44 3.96
C ALA A 61 -6.53 7.91 3.52
N TRP A 62 -6.90 7.62 2.28
CA TRP A 62 -8.20 7.97 1.72
C TRP A 62 -9.36 7.20 2.38
N ALA A 63 -9.15 5.93 2.73
CA ALA A 63 -10.13 5.14 3.47
C ALA A 63 -10.38 5.68 4.88
N PHE A 64 -9.37 6.27 5.54
CA PHE A 64 -9.52 6.90 6.85
C PHE A 64 -10.16 8.28 6.78
N VAL A 65 -9.72 9.15 5.85
CA VAL A 65 -10.29 10.51 5.69
C VAL A 65 -11.79 10.48 5.36
N ARG A 66 -12.24 9.44 4.66
CA ARG A 66 -13.65 9.27 4.29
C ARG A 66 -14.56 8.80 5.41
N ARG A 67 -14.02 8.32 6.54
CA ARG A 67 -14.85 7.96 7.69
C ARG A 67 -15.08 9.23 8.49
N PRO A 68 -16.28 9.84 8.43
CA PRO A 68 -16.57 10.96 9.32
C PRO A 68 -16.37 10.47 10.76
N HIS A 69 -15.58 11.20 11.54
CA HIS A 69 -15.59 11.05 12.99
C HIS A 69 -17.05 11.18 13.40
N VAL A 70 -17.66 10.07 13.82
CA VAL A 70 -18.95 10.12 14.51
C VAL A 70 -18.63 10.93 15.75
N GLN A 71 -18.96 12.22 15.72
CA GLN A 71 -19.03 13.00 16.93
C GLN A 71 -20.11 12.29 17.74
N GLU A 72 -19.69 11.54 18.75
CA GLU A 72 -20.58 11.17 19.84
C GLU A 72 -21.11 12.50 20.35
N GLU A 73 -22.34 12.84 19.96
CA GLU A 73 -23.09 13.93 20.56
C GLU A 73 -23.19 13.56 22.04
N ILE A 74 -22.29 14.12 22.85
CA ILE A 74 -22.40 14.11 24.29
C ILE A 74 -23.65 14.92 24.58
N HIS A 75 -24.78 14.22 24.70
CA HIS A 75 -25.99 14.79 25.26
C HIS A 75 -25.66 15.16 26.70
N ILE A 76 -25.22 16.40 26.91
CA ILE A 76 -25.23 17.04 28.22
C ILE A 76 -26.71 17.21 28.56
N THR A 77 -27.27 16.24 29.27
CA THR A 77 -28.57 16.38 29.92
C THR A 77 -28.37 17.22 31.17
N GLU A 78 -28.92 18.44 31.16
CA GLU A 78 -29.13 19.26 32.37
C GLU A 78 -30.08 18.59 33.36
#